data_AF-A0A162B2M3-F1
#
_entry.id   AF-A0A162B2M3-F1
#
_cell.length_a   1.000
_cell.length_b   1.000
_cell.length_c   1.000
_cell.angle_alpha   90.00
_cell.angle_beta   90.00
_cell.angle_gamma   90.00
#
_symmetry.space_group_name_H-M   'P 1'
#
loop_
_entity.id
_entity.type
_entity.pdbx_description
1 polymer ?
#
loop_
_entity_poly.entity_id
_entity_poly.type
_entity_poly.pdbx_seq_one_letter_code
_entity_poly.pdbx_strand_id
1 'polypeptide(L)'
;MEMIVGVALLLLVVVFFVKKRSAPDDIFGKFGLSPGAFMLLSSDLGDSAPRQMLRGDGVNGEPDALFSAKSGKKVVVGEYKSRKFKGFVRPYEFFQTMLYMGMARQIHHANEAIGVIAYADGRVHVHFDQEVYDAIVALRAEMFASFKVKKPVNKKPLQKRMNVLGLNRHITFG
;
A
#
# COMPACT_ATOMS: atom_id res chain seq x y z
N MET A 1 0.05 18.94 -47.22
CA MET A 1 -0.08 19.43 -45.82
C MET A 1 -1.07 18.56 -45.04
N GLU A 2 -2.28 18.33 -45.56
CA GLU A 2 -3.32 17.51 -44.92
C GLU A 2 -2.90 16.05 -44.63
N MET A 3 -2.16 15.41 -45.54
CA MET A 3 -1.68 14.03 -45.36
C MET A 3 -0.65 13.92 -44.19
N ILE A 4 0.20 14.93 -44.02
CA ILE A 4 1.20 14.98 -42.94
C ILE A 4 0.51 15.19 -41.59
N VAL A 5 -0.52 16.04 -41.56
CA VAL A 5 -1.35 16.27 -40.36
C VAL A 5 -2.11 15.01 -39.98
N GLY A 6 -2.67 14.28 -40.95
CA GLY A 6 -3.37 13.01 -40.72
C GLY A 6 -2.46 11.92 -40.13
N VAL A 7 -1.23 11.78 -40.65
CA VAL A 7 -0.24 10.82 -40.11
C VAL A 7 0.23 11.21 -38.71
N ALA A 8 0.43 12.51 -38.46
CA ALA A 8 0.81 12.99 -37.12
C ALA A 8 -0.28 12.77 -36.08
N LEU A 9 -1.55 12.99 -36.44
CA LEU A 9 -2.71 12.69 -35.59
C LEU A 9 -2.84 11.19 -35.30
N LEU A 10 -2.67 10.35 -36.32
CA LEU A 10 -2.69 8.90 -36.15
C LEU A 10 -1.58 8.43 -35.19
N LEU A 11 -0.35 8.94 -35.35
CA LEU A 11 0.77 8.65 -34.46
C LEU A 11 0.49 9.09 -33.02
N LEU A 12 -0.10 10.28 -32.81
CA LEU A 12 -0.50 10.76 -31.49
C LEU A 12 -1.56 9.85 -30.85
N VAL A 13 -2.53 9.38 -31.63
CA VAL A 13 -3.55 8.43 -31.15
C VAL A 13 -2.91 7.10 -30.77
N VAL A 14 -2.03 6.54 -31.61
CA VAL A 14 -1.30 5.30 -31.28
C VAL A 14 -0.45 5.48 -30.01
N VAL A 15 0.31 6.56 -29.90
CA VAL A 15 1.12 6.87 -28.70
C VAL A 15 0.23 7.03 -27.47
N PHE A 16 -0.91 7.69 -27.60
CA PHE A 16 -1.88 7.83 -26.51
C PHE A 16 -2.42 6.48 -26.04
N PHE A 17 -2.84 5.62 -26.97
CA PHE A 17 -3.34 4.27 -26.63
C PHE A 17 -2.25 3.36 -26.06
N VAL A 18 -1.01 3.46 -26.55
CA VAL A 18 0.13 2.73 -25.99
C VAL A 18 0.42 3.20 -24.55
N LYS A 19 0.55 4.51 -24.33
CA LYS A 19 0.78 5.07 -22.98
C LYS A 19 -0.33 4.73 -21.99
N LYS A 20 -1.59 4.77 -22.45
CA LYS A 20 -2.75 4.42 -21.61
C LYS A 20 -2.75 2.95 -21.20
N ARG A 21 -2.24 2.05 -22.07
CA ARG A 21 -2.13 0.62 -21.78
C ARG A 21 -0.94 0.30 -20.86
N SER A 22 0.13 1.10 -20.89
CA SER A 22 1.30 0.95 -20.02
C SER A 22 1.07 1.45 -18.58
N ALA A 23 0.17 2.42 -18.35
CA ALA A 23 -0.02 3.01 -17.02
C ALA A 23 -0.46 2.01 -15.93
N PRO A 24 -1.39 1.05 -16.18
CA PRO A 24 -1.67 -0.02 -15.23
C PRO A 24 -0.46 -0.93 -14.99
N ASP A 25 0.24 -1.33 -16.07
CA ASP A 25 1.40 -2.23 -16.00
C ASP A 25 2.56 -1.63 -15.19
N ASP A 26 2.74 -0.30 -15.26
CA ASP A 26 3.72 0.43 -14.46
C ASP A 26 3.44 0.32 -12.96
N ILE A 27 2.16 0.32 -12.55
CA ILE A 27 1.77 0.18 -11.14
C ILE A 27 2.04 -1.25 -10.66
N PHE A 28 1.64 -2.27 -11.42
CA PHE A 28 2.00 -3.66 -11.09
C PHE A 28 3.52 -3.82 -10.97
N GLY A 29 4.27 -3.26 -11.92
CA GLY A 29 5.73 -3.24 -11.91
C GLY A 29 6.31 -2.54 -10.68
N LYS A 30 5.76 -1.42 -10.22
CA LYS A 30 6.22 -0.73 -8.99
C LYS A 30 6.16 -1.63 -7.76
N PHE A 31 5.14 -2.47 -7.66
CA PHE A 31 4.97 -3.39 -6.52
C PHE A 31 5.46 -4.82 -6.79
N GLY A 32 6.08 -5.07 -7.94
CA GLY A 32 6.62 -6.40 -8.29
C GLY A 32 5.54 -7.46 -8.48
N LEU A 33 4.35 -7.06 -8.91
CA LEU A 33 3.22 -7.94 -9.16
C LEU A 33 3.07 -8.17 -10.66
N SER A 34 2.44 -9.29 -11.03
CA SER A 34 2.08 -9.57 -12.42
C SER A 34 0.60 -9.25 -12.67
N PRO A 35 0.24 -8.49 -13.72
CA PRO A 35 -1.15 -8.29 -14.13
C PRO A 35 -1.81 -9.61 -14.60
N GLY A 36 -1.02 -10.64 -14.88
CA GLY A 36 -1.49 -11.99 -15.14
C GLY A 36 -2.08 -12.68 -13.91
N ALA A 37 -1.53 -12.42 -12.72
CA ALA A 37 -1.91 -13.07 -11.46
C ALA A 37 -2.78 -12.20 -10.54
N PHE A 38 -2.70 -10.88 -10.68
CA PHE A 38 -3.36 -9.91 -9.81
C PHE A 38 -4.27 -8.96 -10.60
N MET A 39 -5.26 -8.43 -9.90
CA MET A 39 -6.13 -7.35 -10.36
C MET A 39 -5.89 -6.13 -9.47
N LEU A 40 -5.78 -4.95 -10.09
CA LEU A 40 -5.69 -3.68 -9.39
C LEU A 40 -7.11 -3.30 -8.95
N LEU A 41 -7.33 -3.21 -7.64
CA LEU A 41 -8.61 -2.79 -7.04
C LEU A 41 -8.66 -1.28 -6.87
N SER A 42 -7.55 -0.68 -6.42
CA SER A 42 -7.44 0.74 -6.16
C SER A 42 -6.02 1.26 -6.32
N SER A 43 -5.86 2.52 -6.71
CA SER A 43 -4.56 3.21 -6.78
C SER A 43 -4.73 4.71 -6.58
N ASP A 44 -3.86 5.32 -5.77
CA ASP A 44 -3.59 6.77 -5.78
C ASP A 44 -2.38 7.12 -6.68
N LEU A 45 -1.74 6.10 -7.25
CA LEU A 45 -0.62 6.26 -8.16
C LEU A 45 -1.13 6.33 -9.60
N GLY A 46 -1.47 7.54 -10.05
CA GLY A 46 -1.91 7.82 -11.43
C GLY A 46 -3.41 7.62 -11.67
N ASP A 47 -3.86 7.83 -12.92
CA ASP A 47 -5.29 7.93 -13.27
C ASP A 47 -5.96 6.59 -13.63
N SER A 48 -5.34 5.45 -13.32
CA SER A 48 -5.76 4.15 -13.89
C SER A 48 -6.78 3.36 -13.06
N ALA A 49 -6.98 3.67 -11.78
CA ALA A 49 -7.93 2.96 -10.91
C ALA A 49 -8.59 3.92 -9.91
N PRO A 50 -9.85 3.64 -9.50
CA PRO A 50 -10.52 4.45 -8.49
C PRO A 50 -9.80 4.34 -7.14
N ARG A 51 -9.81 5.44 -6.38
CA ARG A 51 -9.35 5.49 -5.00
C ARG A 51 -10.39 4.82 -4.09
N GLN A 52 -9.94 3.91 -3.22
CA GLN A 52 -10.80 3.17 -2.29
C GLN A 52 -10.35 3.45 -0.85
N MET A 53 -11.17 4.23 -0.13
CA MET A 53 -11.01 4.41 1.31
C MET A 53 -11.36 3.09 2.02
N LEU A 54 -10.38 2.51 2.71
CA LEU A 54 -10.58 1.36 3.60
C LEU A 54 -11.14 1.86 4.93
N ARG A 55 -12.18 1.18 5.43
CA ARG A 55 -12.81 1.48 6.72
C ARG A 55 -13.01 0.18 7.50
N GLY A 56 -12.40 0.08 8.67
CA GLY A 56 -12.44 -1.12 9.50
C GLY A 56 -12.04 -0.82 10.94
N ASP A 57 -12.72 -1.46 11.90
CA ASP A 57 -12.41 -1.34 13.33
C ASP A 57 -12.27 0.10 13.85
N GLY A 58 -13.14 1.00 13.36
CA GLY A 58 -13.16 2.41 13.75
C GLY A 58 -11.92 3.21 13.29
N VAL A 59 -11.18 2.70 12.31
CA VAL A 59 -10.07 3.35 11.65
C VAL A 59 -10.35 3.42 10.15
N ASN A 60 -9.90 4.51 9.52
CA ASN A 60 -10.04 4.70 8.07
C ASN A 60 -8.66 5.03 7.49
N GLY A 61 -8.44 4.65 6.24
CA GLY A 61 -7.28 5.11 5.50
C GLY A 61 -7.27 4.59 4.07
N GLU A 62 -6.35 5.12 3.29
CA GLU A 62 -6.28 4.85 1.87
C GLU A 62 -4.86 4.45 1.49
N PRO A 63 -4.64 3.22 1.00
CA PRO A 63 -3.33 2.78 0.55
C PRO A 63 -2.98 3.38 -0.81
N ASP A 64 -1.68 3.52 -1.11
CA ASP A 64 -1.24 4.00 -2.44
C ASP A 64 -1.68 3.06 -3.56
N ALA A 65 -1.74 1.75 -3.30
CA ALA A 65 -2.34 0.77 -4.19
C ALA A 65 -2.93 -0.42 -3.43
N LEU A 66 -3.97 -1.03 -4.01
CA LEU A 66 -4.59 -2.24 -3.50
C LEU A 66 -4.82 -3.23 -4.64
N PHE A 67 -4.42 -4.47 -4.42
CA PHE A 67 -4.55 -5.55 -5.39
C PHE A 67 -5.25 -6.75 -4.76
N SER A 68 -5.96 -7.50 -5.59
CA SER A 68 -6.45 -8.83 -5.25
C SER A 68 -5.87 -9.85 -6.22
N ALA A 69 -5.43 -10.99 -5.70
CA ALA A 69 -5.11 -12.13 -6.55
C ALA A 69 -6.36 -12.53 -7.33
N LYS A 70 -6.21 -12.98 -8.58
CA LYS A 70 -7.36 -13.46 -9.39
C LYS A 70 -8.10 -14.64 -8.75
N SER A 71 -7.46 -15.36 -7.83
CA SER A 71 -8.10 -16.41 -7.02
C SER A 71 -9.03 -15.87 -5.93
N GLY A 72 -8.98 -14.56 -5.62
CA GLY A 72 -9.70 -13.91 -4.53
C GLY A 72 -9.15 -14.19 -3.12
N LYS A 73 -8.23 -15.14 -2.96
CA LYS A 73 -7.77 -15.62 -1.64
C LYS A 73 -6.71 -14.74 -0.97
N LYS A 74 -6.14 -13.80 -1.72
CA LYS A 74 -5.00 -12.99 -1.30
C LYS A 74 -5.18 -11.55 -1.73
N VAL A 75 -4.94 -10.63 -0.80
CA VAL A 75 -4.82 -9.20 -1.11
C VAL A 75 -3.38 -8.74 -0.94
N VAL A 76 -2.98 -7.76 -1.75
CA VAL A 76 -1.70 -7.08 -1.62
C VAL A 76 -1.94 -5.60 -1.45
N VAL A 77 -1.38 -5.03 -0.39
CA VAL A 77 -1.40 -3.59 -0.13
C VAL A 77 -0.06 -3.00 -0.56
N GLY A 78 -0.10 -2.05 -1.48
CA GLY A 78 1.07 -1.31 -1.94
C GLY A 78 1.17 0.03 -1.22
N GLU A 79 2.35 0.33 -0.68
CA GLU A 79 2.72 1.65 -0.17
C GLU A 79 3.97 2.14 -0.91
N TYR A 80 3.89 3.29 -1.57
CA TYR A 80 4.99 3.89 -2.30
C TYR A 80 5.71 4.96 -1.48
N LYS A 81 7.04 4.99 -1.61
CA LYS A 81 7.91 5.99 -1.01
C LYS A 81 8.92 6.46 -2.04
N SER A 82 8.95 7.76 -2.28
CA SER A 82 9.89 8.40 -3.22
C SER A 82 11.35 8.35 -2.75
N ARG A 83 11.61 8.08 -1.47
CA ARG A 83 12.95 7.90 -0.92
C ARG A 83 13.55 6.55 -1.32
N LYS A 84 14.88 6.49 -1.32
CA LYS A 84 15.62 5.21 -1.34
C LYS A 84 15.42 4.43 -0.05
N PHE A 85 15.47 3.10 -0.12
CA PHE A 85 15.27 2.20 1.03
C PHE A 85 16.34 2.42 2.11
N LYS A 86 17.61 2.56 1.70
CA LYS A 86 18.78 2.70 2.60
C LYS A 86 18.93 1.57 3.63
N GLY A 87 18.34 0.40 3.39
CA GLY A 87 18.45 -0.78 4.25
C GLY A 87 17.50 -0.80 5.45
N PHE A 88 16.57 0.16 5.59
CA PHE A 88 15.63 0.17 6.70
C PHE A 88 14.23 0.69 6.35
N VAL A 89 13.23 0.14 7.03
CA VAL A 89 11.84 0.58 7.01
C VAL A 89 11.63 1.54 8.18
N ARG A 90 10.97 2.68 7.95
CA ARG A 90 10.61 3.56 9.07
C ARG A 90 9.43 2.93 9.83
N PRO A 91 9.40 2.95 11.17
CA PRO A 91 8.35 2.29 11.94
C PRO A 91 6.93 2.68 11.51
N TYR A 92 6.68 3.95 11.21
CA TYR A 92 5.34 4.40 10.77
C TYR A 92 4.95 3.84 9.40
N GLU A 93 5.89 3.62 8.48
CA GLU A 93 5.60 3.02 7.17
C GLU A 93 5.12 1.58 7.37
N PHE A 94 5.80 0.83 8.24
CA PHE A 94 5.39 -0.52 8.62
C PHE A 94 4.01 -0.56 9.28
N PHE A 95 3.75 0.29 10.27
CA PHE A 95 2.45 0.32 10.96
C PHE A 95 1.31 0.74 10.04
N GLN A 96 1.54 1.71 9.16
CA GLN A 96 0.57 2.13 8.16
C GLN A 96 0.22 0.97 7.22
N THR A 97 1.23 0.28 6.67
CA THR A 97 1.01 -0.89 5.82
C THR A 97 0.30 -2.01 6.57
N MET A 98 0.65 -2.28 7.84
CA MET A 98 -0.01 -3.29 8.67
C MET A 98 -1.50 -3.02 8.89
N LEU A 99 -1.83 -1.76 9.19
CA LEU A 99 -3.20 -1.32 9.38
C LEU A 99 -4.03 -1.48 8.10
N TYR A 100 -3.47 -1.09 6.96
CA TYR A 100 -4.13 -1.26 5.65
C TYR A 100 -4.31 -2.72 5.29
N MET A 101 -3.32 -3.60 5.57
CA MET A 101 -3.46 -5.04 5.33
C MET A 101 -4.62 -5.64 6.12
N GLY A 102 -4.76 -5.31 7.41
CA GLY A 102 -5.86 -5.82 8.23
C GLY A 102 -7.22 -5.39 7.72
N MET A 103 -7.40 -4.09 7.41
CA MET A 103 -8.65 -3.58 6.85
C MET A 103 -8.96 -4.20 5.48
N ALA A 104 -7.97 -4.26 4.57
CA ALA A 104 -8.14 -4.84 3.25
C ALA A 104 -8.52 -6.33 3.31
N ARG A 105 -7.88 -7.09 4.21
CA ARG A 105 -8.17 -8.51 4.42
C ARG A 105 -9.61 -8.72 4.86
N GLN A 106 -10.10 -7.92 5.79
CA GLN A 106 -11.48 -7.97 6.27
C GLN A 106 -12.48 -7.60 5.18
N ILE A 107 -12.28 -6.47 4.50
CA ILE A 107 -13.19 -5.92 3.47
C ILE A 107 -13.32 -6.87 2.27
N HIS A 108 -12.22 -7.50 1.86
CA HIS A 108 -12.19 -8.38 0.70
C HIS A 108 -12.31 -9.88 1.07
N HIS A 109 -12.58 -10.20 2.34
CA HIS A 109 -12.69 -11.57 2.84
C HIS A 109 -11.51 -12.47 2.42
N ALA A 110 -10.30 -11.90 2.37
CA ALA A 110 -9.12 -12.62 1.91
C ALA A 110 -8.51 -13.46 3.03
N ASN A 111 -7.99 -14.64 2.68
CA ASN A 111 -7.33 -15.51 3.64
C ASN A 111 -5.95 -14.96 4.02
N GLU A 112 -5.26 -14.38 3.03
CA GLU A 112 -3.90 -13.85 3.16
C GLU A 112 -3.86 -12.37 2.78
N ALA A 113 -3.03 -11.61 3.50
CA ALA A 113 -2.68 -10.23 3.15
C ALA A 113 -1.15 -10.06 3.19
N ILE A 114 -0.61 -9.41 2.17
CA ILE A 114 0.82 -9.05 2.08
C ILE A 114 0.95 -7.56 1.80
N GLY A 115 1.89 -6.92 2.46
CA GLY A 115 2.26 -5.54 2.24
C GLY A 115 3.47 -5.47 1.34
N VAL A 116 3.52 -4.49 0.44
CA VAL A 116 4.70 -4.17 -0.34
C VAL A 116 4.99 -2.69 -0.18
N ILE A 117 6.10 -2.37 0.49
CA ILE A 117 6.61 -1.01 0.55
C ILE A 117 7.59 -0.85 -0.61
N ALA A 118 7.17 -0.10 -1.63
CA ALA A 118 7.96 0.20 -2.82
C ALA A 118 8.75 1.50 -2.61
N TYR A 119 10.07 1.38 -2.58
CA TYR A 119 11.02 2.49 -2.56
C TYR A 119 11.50 2.81 -3.98
N ALA A 120 12.17 3.95 -4.15
CA ALA A 120 12.71 4.34 -5.46
C ALA A 120 13.73 3.35 -6.04
N ASP A 121 14.41 2.57 -5.20
CA ASP A 121 15.50 1.65 -5.55
C ASP A 121 15.24 0.18 -5.16
N GLY A 122 14.05 -0.14 -4.66
CA GLY A 122 13.77 -1.50 -4.19
C GLY A 122 12.38 -1.65 -3.57
N ARG A 123 12.11 -2.85 -3.03
CA ARG A 123 10.82 -3.17 -2.40
C ARG A 123 11.06 -3.99 -1.14
N VAL A 124 10.18 -3.83 -0.16
CA VAL A 124 10.16 -4.66 1.06
C VAL A 124 8.80 -5.29 1.20
N HIS A 125 8.78 -6.61 1.37
CA HIS A 125 7.56 -7.35 1.67
C HIS A 125 7.28 -7.34 3.17
N VAL A 126 6.03 -7.13 3.55
CA VAL A 126 5.55 -7.16 4.93
C VAL A 126 4.51 -8.27 5.05
N HIS A 127 4.69 -9.18 5.99
CA HIS A 127 3.70 -10.19 6.32
C HIS A 127 2.68 -9.61 7.28
N PHE A 128 1.39 -9.87 7.01
CA PHE A 128 0.33 -9.51 7.93
C PHE A 128 0.48 -10.25 9.26
N ASP A 129 0.44 -9.48 10.35
CA ASP A 129 0.57 -9.93 11.72
C ASP A 129 -0.64 -9.44 12.51
N GLN A 130 -1.51 -10.38 12.91
CA GLN A 130 -2.77 -10.07 13.57
C GLN A 130 -2.54 -9.39 14.93
N GLU A 131 -1.54 -9.83 15.70
CA GLU A 131 -1.26 -9.27 17.02
C GLU A 131 -0.81 -7.81 16.91
N VAL A 132 0.02 -7.51 15.91
CA VAL A 132 0.45 -6.13 15.63
C VAL A 132 -0.73 -5.28 15.16
N TYR A 133 -1.58 -5.80 14.26
CA TYR A 133 -2.78 -5.11 13.80
C TYR A 133 -3.71 -4.74 14.97
N ASP A 134 -4.06 -5.71 15.80
CA ASP A 134 -4.95 -5.52 16.96
C ASP A 134 -4.35 -4.50 17.94
N ALA A 135 -3.03 -4.57 18.18
CA ALA A 135 -2.33 -3.62 19.02
C ALA A 135 -2.37 -2.18 18.46
N ILE A 136 -2.26 -2.00 17.14
CA ILE A 136 -2.38 -0.68 16.50
C ILE A 136 -3.81 -0.14 16.64
N VAL A 137 -4.82 -0.97 16.36
CA VAL A 137 -6.25 -0.58 16.46
C VAL A 137 -6.59 -0.15 17.90
N ALA A 138 -6.06 -0.87 18.90
CA ALA A 138 -6.27 -0.55 20.31
C ALA A 138 -5.72 0.83 20.72
N LEU A 139 -4.74 1.39 19.98
CA LEU A 139 -4.20 2.74 20.24
C LEU A 139 -5.24 3.85 20.01
N ARG A 140 -6.38 3.58 19.39
CA ARG A 140 -7.45 4.57 19.19
C ARG A 140 -7.88 5.21 20.51
N ALA A 141 -8.02 4.43 21.58
CA ALA A 141 -8.35 4.97 22.90
C ALA A 141 -7.25 5.89 23.44
N GLU A 142 -5.99 5.50 23.26
CA GLU A 142 -4.82 6.30 23.64
C GLU A 142 -4.76 7.62 22.86
N MET A 143 -5.05 7.57 21.54
CA MET A 143 -5.12 8.75 20.69
C MET A 143 -6.21 9.72 21.18
N PHE A 144 -7.42 9.24 21.47
CA PHE A 144 -8.48 10.13 22.00
C PHE A 144 -8.10 10.73 23.36
N ALA A 145 -7.44 9.98 24.23
CA ALA A 145 -6.93 10.49 25.49
C ALA A 145 -5.82 11.55 25.27
N SER A 146 -4.96 11.35 24.27
CA SER A 146 -3.88 12.29 23.92
C SER A 146 -4.42 13.67 23.49
N PHE A 147 -5.58 13.72 22.83
CA PHE A 147 -6.22 14.99 22.45
C PHE A 147 -6.67 15.81 23.66
N LYS A 148 -7.13 15.15 24.73
CA LYS A 148 -7.54 15.83 25.98
C LYS A 148 -6.35 16.49 26.68
N VAL A 149 -5.20 15.81 26.71
CA VAL A 149 -3.99 16.28 27.41
C VAL A 149 -2.98 16.98 26.49
N LYS A 150 -3.28 17.09 25.19
CA LYS A 150 -2.45 17.67 24.12
C LYS A 150 -1.01 17.10 24.05
N LYS A 151 -0.83 15.87 24.53
CA LYS A 151 0.48 15.18 24.63
C LYS A 151 0.29 13.68 24.45
N PRO A 152 1.32 12.93 23.99
CA PRO A 152 1.27 11.48 23.98
C PRO A 152 1.05 10.94 25.40
N VAL A 153 0.08 10.05 25.56
CA VAL A 153 -0.19 9.39 26.85
C VAL A 153 0.97 8.44 27.19
N ASN A 154 1.48 7.70 26.21
CA ASN A 154 2.69 6.90 26.36
C ASN A 154 3.75 7.36 25.36
N LYS A 155 4.89 7.83 25.89
CA LYS A 155 6.02 8.32 25.08
C LYS A 155 6.90 7.21 24.52
N LYS A 156 6.72 5.96 24.97
CA LYS A 156 7.51 4.82 24.49
C LYS A 156 7.16 4.57 23.02
N PRO A 157 8.16 4.50 22.10
CA PRO A 157 7.91 4.22 20.69
C PRO A 157 7.14 2.92 20.48
N LEU A 158 6.20 2.91 19.52
CA LEU A 158 5.30 1.77 19.28
C LEU A 158 6.04 0.46 19.00
N GLN A 159 7.12 0.50 18.22
CA GLN A 159 7.93 -0.67 17.90
C GLN A 159 8.64 -1.28 19.11
N LYS A 160 8.75 -0.53 20.23
CA LYS A 160 9.26 -1.04 21.51
C LYS A 160 8.14 -1.54 22.44
N ARG A 161 6.88 -1.40 22.06
CA ARG A 161 5.69 -1.77 22.85
C ARG A 161 5.06 -3.09 22.40
N MET A 162 5.41 -3.59 21.22
CA MET A 162 4.82 -4.79 20.61
C MET A 162 5.89 -5.58 19.84
N ASN A 163 5.65 -6.87 19.62
CA ASN A 163 6.57 -7.75 18.90
C ASN A 163 6.46 -7.58 17.38
N VAL A 164 6.96 -6.46 16.85
CA VAL A 164 6.87 -6.14 15.41
C VAL A 164 7.70 -7.06 14.49
N LEU A 165 8.66 -7.80 15.05
CA LEU A 165 9.54 -8.68 14.28
C LEU A 165 9.06 -10.14 14.24
N GLY A 166 7.95 -10.49 14.89
CA GLY A 166 7.44 -11.87 14.98
C GLY A 166 7.40 -12.58 13.61
N LEU A 167 6.55 -12.09 12.72
CA LEU A 167 6.43 -12.54 11.33
C LEU A 167 7.29 -11.76 10.32
N ASN A 168 8.02 -10.74 10.78
CA ASN A 168 8.71 -9.77 9.92
C ASN A 168 10.20 -9.64 10.29
N ARG A 169 10.86 -10.76 10.61
CA ARG A 169 12.26 -10.80 11.10
C ARG A 169 13.30 -10.25 10.12
N HIS A 170 12.98 -10.24 8.83
CA HIS A 170 13.83 -9.69 7.76
C HIS A 170 13.79 -8.17 7.68
N ILE A 171 12.87 -7.50 8.41
CA ILE A 171 12.74 -6.05 8.40
C ILE A 171 13.68 -5.43 9.44
N THR A 172 14.53 -4.53 8.98
CA THR A 172 15.33 -3.65 9.84
C THR A 172 14.62 -2.30 10.01
N PHE A 173 14.47 -1.83 11.24
CA PHE A 173 13.91 -0.50 11.54
C PHE A 173 15.02 0.54 11.71
N GLY A 174 14.78 1.75 11.19
CA GLY A 174 15.67 2.92 11.33
C GLY A 174 14.94 4.20 11.68
#